data_AF-A0A6N7QZV3-F1
#
_entry.id   AF-A0A6N7QZV3-F1
#
_cell.length_a   1.000
_cell.length_b   1.000
_cell.length_c   1.000
_cell.angle_alpha   90.00
_cell.angle_beta   90.00
_cell.angle_gamma   90.00
#
_symmetry.space_group_name_H-M   'P 1'
#
loop_
_entity.id
_entity.type
_entity.pdbx_description
1 polymer ?
#
loop_
_entity_poly.entity_id
_entity_poly.type
_entity_poly.pdbx_seq_one_letter_code
_entity_poly.pdbx_strand_id
1 'polypeptide(L)'
;MLYILLLFSFIIHIVTFVIIRQLKLKQDTLVGVEDNVNQQVKNIEDTLAVYLVELKEENEKFVQQVEKFNRNNSDNNNQKQPEVRKSVKEVHTPKQSTKEYQAIAHVEQVEDVVERSTTASVLHLHEKGYTVDEIAKELDKGKTEVELLLKFQQKK
;
A
#
# COMPACT_ATOMS: atom_id res chain seq x y z
N MET A 1 0.56 29.14 -60.98
CA MET A 1 -0.39 29.34 -59.86
C MET A 1 -0.94 28.02 -59.32
N LEU A 2 -1.62 27.19 -60.11
CA LEU A 2 -2.16 25.90 -59.64
C LEU A 2 -1.10 24.92 -59.11
N TYR A 3 0.03 24.77 -59.80
CA TYR A 3 1.11 23.88 -59.34
C TYR A 3 1.74 24.30 -58.02
N ILE A 4 1.78 25.61 -57.73
CA ILE A 4 2.30 26.14 -56.46
C ILE A 4 1.33 25.79 -55.32
N LEU A 5 0.02 25.93 -55.54
CA LEU A 5 -1.00 25.51 -54.57
C LEU A 5 -0.96 23.99 -54.32
N LEU A 6 -0.74 23.20 -55.36
CA LEU A 6 -0.60 21.74 -55.24
C LEU A 6 0.64 21.35 -54.43
N LEU A 7 1.77 22.03 -54.67
CA LEU A 7 3.00 21.83 -53.89
C LEU A 7 2.77 22.13 -52.40
N PHE A 8 2.14 23.27 -52.09
CA PHE A 8 1.82 23.63 -50.70
C PHE A 8 0.88 22.63 -50.04
N SER A 9 -0.14 22.15 -50.77
CA SER A 9 -1.02 21.09 -50.27
C SER A 9 -0.22 19.85 -49.90
N PHE A 10 0.67 19.39 -50.78
CA PHE A 10 1.50 18.20 -50.51
C PHE A 10 2.43 18.39 -49.30
N ILE A 11 3.04 19.58 -49.14
CA ILE A 11 3.88 19.92 -47.97
C ILE A 11 3.05 19.85 -46.69
N ILE A 12 1.85 20.42 -46.68
CA ILE A 12 0.96 20.39 -45.51
C ILE A 12 0.62 18.93 -45.14
N HIS A 13 0.31 18.07 -46.11
CA HIS A 13 0.01 16.66 -45.84
C HIS A 13 1.21 15.92 -45.20
N ILE A 14 2.44 16.19 -45.66
CA ILE A 14 3.65 15.63 -45.06
C ILE A 14 3.79 16.09 -43.60
N VAL A 15 3.62 17.39 -43.35
CA VAL A 15 3.72 17.96 -42.00
C VAL A 15 2.66 17.36 -41.08
N THR A 16 1.41 17.24 -41.55
CA THR A 16 0.33 16.59 -40.79
C THR A 16 0.68 15.16 -40.44
N PHE A 17 1.25 14.38 -41.36
CA PHE A 17 1.66 13.01 -41.07
C PHE A 17 2.77 12.93 -40.01
N VAL A 18 3.72 13.86 -40.04
CA VAL A 18 4.76 13.97 -38.99
C VAL A 18 4.14 14.28 -37.63
N ILE A 19 3.18 15.20 -37.57
CA ILE A 19 2.46 15.55 -36.33
C ILE A 19 1.68 14.34 -35.79
N ILE A 20 0.96 13.62 -36.66
CA ILE A 20 0.22 12.41 -36.28
C ILE A 20 1.18 11.35 -35.70
N ARG A 21 2.33 11.11 -36.35
CA ARG A 21 3.34 10.17 -35.84
C ARG A 21 3.86 10.58 -34.46
N GLN A 22 4.18 11.86 -34.28
CA GLN A 22 4.65 12.39 -33.00
C GLN A 22 3.61 12.23 -31.88
N LEU A 23 2.33 12.43 -32.18
CA LEU A 23 1.24 12.21 -31.22
C LEU A 23 1.09 10.73 -30.85
N LYS A 24 1.14 9.83 -31.83
CA LYS A 24 1.08 8.38 -31.58
C LYS A 24 2.17 7.91 -30.63
N LEU A 25 3.42 8.36 -30.85
CA LEU A 25 4.56 8.02 -29.99
C LEU A 25 4.35 8.46 -28.54
N LYS A 26 3.73 9.63 -28.30
CA LYS A 26 3.39 10.07 -26.93
C LYS A 26 2.27 9.23 -26.32
N GLN A 27 1.31 8.78 -27.13
CA GLN A 27 0.19 7.99 -26.65
C GLN A 27 0.62 6.56 -26.28
N ASP A 28 1.56 5.97 -27.03
CA ASP A 28 2.14 4.65 -26.73
C ASP A 28 2.85 4.62 -25.36
N THR A 29 3.44 5.75 -24.93
CA THR A 29 4.05 5.85 -23.59
C THR A 29 3.03 5.81 -22.45
N LEU A 30 1.81 6.30 -22.67
CA LEU A 30 0.75 6.28 -21.65
C LEU A 30 0.17 4.87 -21.48
N VAL A 31 0.00 4.14 -22.58
CA VAL A 31 -0.47 2.74 -22.55
C VAL A 31 0.54 1.85 -21.80
N GLY A 32 1.84 2.02 -22.05
CA GLY A 32 2.88 1.28 -21.33
C GLY A 32 2.98 1.63 -19.84
N VAL A 33 2.56 2.84 -19.44
CA VAL A 33 2.51 3.24 -18.01
C VAL A 33 1.36 2.52 -17.29
N GLU A 34 0.21 2.36 -17.94
CA GLU A 34 -0.95 1.65 -17.36
C GLU A 34 -0.64 0.18 -17.08
N ASP A 35 0.01 -0.51 -18.03
CA ASP A 35 0.47 -1.89 -17.85
C ASP A 35 1.48 -2.03 -16.70
N ASN A 36 2.39 -1.06 -16.58
CA ASN A 36 3.39 -1.04 -15.51
C ASN A 36 2.74 -0.82 -14.13
N VAL A 37 1.77 0.10 -14.04
CA VAL A 37 0.99 0.34 -12.81
C VAL A 37 0.25 -0.94 -12.41
N ASN A 38 -0.42 -1.60 -13.35
CA ASN A 38 -1.17 -2.83 -13.06
C ASN A 38 -0.23 -3.96 -12.58
N GLN A 39 0.95 -4.07 -13.18
CA GLN A 39 1.99 -5.00 -12.72
C GLN A 39 2.50 -4.67 -11.32
N GLN A 40 2.68 -3.39 -11.00
CA GLN A 40 3.09 -2.95 -9.66
C GLN A 40 2.02 -3.27 -8.60
N VAL A 41 0.73 -3.04 -8.89
CA VAL A 41 -0.38 -3.40 -7.99
C VAL A 41 -0.34 -4.90 -7.67
N LYS A 42 -0.21 -5.75 -8.69
CA LYS A 42 -0.09 -7.19 -8.50
C LYS A 42 1.09 -7.57 -7.59
N ASN A 43 2.26 -6.96 -7.79
CA ASN A 43 3.43 -7.22 -6.96
C ASN A 43 3.21 -6.78 -5.50
N ILE A 44 2.47 -5.68 -5.29
CA ILE A 44 2.07 -5.20 -3.95
C ILE A 44 1.12 -6.20 -3.31
N GLU A 45 0.10 -6.68 -4.02
CA GLU A 45 -0.84 -7.70 -3.52
C GLU A 45 -0.12 -8.97 -3.09
N ASP A 46 0.80 -9.47 -3.92
CA ASP A 46 1.61 -10.66 -3.62
C ASP A 46 2.47 -10.43 -2.35
N THR A 47 3.04 -9.23 -2.19
CA THR A 47 3.85 -8.87 -0.99
C THR A 47 2.98 -8.74 0.26
N LEU A 48 1.79 -8.13 0.15
CA LEU A 48 0.83 -8.01 1.25
C LEU A 48 0.32 -9.38 1.68
N ALA A 49 0.09 -10.30 0.74
CA ALA A 49 -0.31 -11.67 1.05
C ALA A 49 0.75 -12.38 1.91
N VAL A 50 2.03 -12.24 1.56
CA VAL A 50 3.15 -12.76 2.35
C VAL A 50 3.15 -12.15 3.75
N TYR A 51 3.05 -10.82 3.86
CA TYR A 51 3.06 -10.14 5.15
C TYR A 51 1.87 -10.52 6.05
N LEU A 52 0.68 -10.70 5.47
CA LEU A 52 -0.51 -11.15 6.21
C LEU A 52 -0.34 -12.57 6.76
N VAL A 53 0.32 -13.46 5.99
CA VAL A 53 0.66 -14.80 6.46
C VAL A 53 1.66 -14.71 7.62
N GLU A 54 2.73 -13.92 7.46
CA GLU A 54 3.75 -13.73 8.51
C GLU A 54 3.13 -13.16 9.80
N LEU A 55 2.28 -12.12 9.70
CA LEU A 55 1.57 -11.55 10.84
C LEU A 55 0.63 -12.55 11.51
N LYS A 56 -0.08 -13.38 10.73
CA LYS A 56 -0.94 -14.42 11.28
C LYS A 56 -0.12 -15.44 12.07
N GLU A 57 0.99 -15.90 11.50
CA GLU A 57 1.89 -16.85 12.16
C GLU A 57 2.51 -16.25 13.44
N GLU A 58 2.93 -14.98 13.39
CA GLU A 58 3.48 -14.28 14.56
C GLU A 58 2.44 -14.15 15.67
N ASN A 59 1.19 -13.78 15.33
CA ASN A 59 0.08 -13.75 16.28
C ASN A 59 -0.18 -15.12 16.90
N GLU A 60 -0.19 -16.20 16.12
CA GLU A 60 -0.36 -17.56 16.65
C GLU A 60 0.79 -17.94 17.60
N LYS A 61 2.03 -17.62 17.24
CA LYS A 61 3.22 -17.85 18.10
C LYS A 61 3.11 -17.05 19.40
N PHE A 62 2.67 -15.79 19.34
CA PHE A 62 2.48 -14.94 20.51
C PHE A 62 1.41 -15.51 21.44
N VAL A 63 0.24 -15.88 20.92
CA VAL A 63 -0.85 -16.50 21.71
C VAL A 63 -0.36 -17.77 22.40
N GLN A 64 0.36 -18.64 21.68
CA GLN A 64 0.92 -19.86 22.27
C GLN A 64 1.93 -19.58 23.38
N GLN A 65 2.78 -18.56 23.24
CA GLN A 65 3.74 -18.18 24.28
C GLN A 65 3.03 -17.65 25.53
N VAL A 66 2.00 -16.81 25.35
CA VAL A 66 1.18 -16.30 26.47
C VAL A 66 0.44 -17.42 27.19
N GLU A 67 -0.16 -18.36 26.45
CA GLU A 67 -0.83 -19.53 27.05
C GLU A 67 0.14 -20.42 27.83
N LYS A 68 1.33 -20.70 27.28
CA LYS A 68 2.39 -21.47 27.96
C LYS A 68 2.86 -20.76 29.23
N PHE A 69 3.04 -19.44 29.18
CA PHE A 69 3.42 -18.63 30.34
C PHE A 69 2.36 -18.67 31.44
N ASN A 70 1.08 -18.56 31.09
CA ASN A 70 -0.01 -18.59 32.06
C ASN A 70 -0.21 -19.98 32.70
N ARG A 71 -0.04 -21.06 31.91
CA ARG A 71 -0.06 -22.44 32.43
C ARG A 71 1.10 -22.73 33.38
N ASN A 72 2.32 -22.30 33.03
CA ASN A 72 3.49 -22.52 33.89
C ASN A 72 3.42 -21.75 35.22
N ASN A 73 2.65 -20.67 35.31
CA ASN A 73 2.40 -19.95 36.57
C ASN A 73 1.33 -20.60 37.47
N SER A 74 0.48 -21.49 36.92
CA SER A 74 -0.58 -22.16 37.69
C SER A 74 -0.14 -23.47 38.36
N ASP A 75 0.95 -24.09 37.90
CA ASP A 75 1.44 -25.35 38.49
C ASP A 75 2.29 -25.19 39.76
N ASN A 76 2.55 -23.96 40.21
CA ASN A 76 3.39 -23.68 41.38
C ASN A 76 2.63 -23.38 42.69
N ASN A 77 1.31 -23.54 42.73
CA ASN A 77 0.54 -23.38 43.96
C ASN A 77 -0.54 -24.47 44.10
N ASN A 78 -0.12 -25.65 44.52
CA ASN A 78 -1.01 -26.69 45.05
C ASN A 78 -0.85 -26.81 46.56
N GLN A 79 -1.67 -26.07 47.32
CA GLN A 79 -2.15 -26.51 48.63
C GLN A 79 -3.68 -26.32 48.74
N LYS A 80 -4.34 -27.42 49.11
CA LYS A 80 -5.76 -27.64 49.43
C LYS A 80 -6.27 -26.59 50.46
N GLN A 81 -7.54 -26.22 50.65
CA GLN A 81 -8.85 -26.89 50.55
C GLN A 81 -9.99 -25.81 50.74
N PRO A 82 -11.28 -26.11 51.02
CA PRO A 82 -12.43 -25.89 50.14
C PRO A 82 -13.46 -24.81 50.59
N GLU A 83 -14.43 -24.54 49.70
CA GLU A 83 -15.81 -24.07 49.94
C GLU A 83 -16.07 -22.85 50.86
N VAL A 84 -16.52 -21.73 50.27
CA VAL A 84 -17.87 -21.21 50.55
C VAL A 84 -18.49 -20.63 49.28
N ARG A 85 -19.70 -21.12 49.04
CA ARG A 85 -20.63 -20.94 47.93
C ARG A 85 -21.56 -19.75 48.20
N LYS A 86 -21.87 -18.96 47.14
CA LYS A 86 -23.13 -18.19 46.83
C LYS A 86 -22.75 -16.83 46.20
N SER A 87 -23.19 -16.41 45.01
CA SER A 87 -24.32 -16.80 44.15
C SER A 87 -23.87 -16.88 42.68
N VAL A 88 -24.11 -18.00 41.99
CA VAL A 88 -25.17 -18.14 40.98
C VAL A 88 -25.29 -16.94 40.02
N LYS A 89 -24.70 -17.07 38.84
CA LYS A 89 -25.48 -17.25 37.61
C LYS A 89 -24.79 -18.26 36.71
N GLU A 90 -25.57 -19.24 36.31
CA GLU A 90 -25.18 -20.41 35.54
C GLU A 90 -24.64 -20.05 34.15
N VAL A 91 -23.57 -20.76 33.80
CA VAL A 91 -23.36 -21.51 32.56
C VAL A 91 -23.94 -20.86 31.31
N HIS A 92 -23.08 -20.45 30.38
CA HIS A 92 -23.11 -20.99 29.01
C HIS A 92 -21.73 -20.81 28.36
N THR A 93 -21.19 -21.93 27.91
CA THR A 93 -20.09 -22.11 26.97
C THR A 93 -20.06 -21.03 25.87
N PRO A 94 -18.90 -20.43 25.55
CA PRO A 94 -18.64 -19.94 24.21
C PRO A 94 -17.99 -21.10 23.45
N LYS A 95 -18.78 -22.00 22.87
CA LYS A 95 -19.11 -21.98 21.43
C LYS A 95 -17.91 -21.52 20.60
N GLN A 96 -17.43 -22.46 19.78
CA GLN A 96 -16.69 -22.22 18.56
C GLN A 96 -17.22 -20.93 17.91
N SER A 97 -16.52 -19.81 18.09
CA SER A 97 -16.64 -18.70 17.18
C SER A 97 -15.71 -19.03 16.04
N THR A 98 -16.22 -19.80 15.07
CA THR A 98 -15.88 -19.52 13.69
C THR A 98 -16.21 -18.04 13.52
N LYS A 99 -15.22 -17.15 13.70
CA LYS A 99 -15.35 -15.80 13.16
C LYS A 99 -15.34 -16.04 11.67
N GLU A 100 -16.54 -16.28 11.15
CA GLU A 100 -16.84 -16.15 9.74
C GLU A 100 -16.20 -14.83 9.33
N TYR A 101 -15.18 -14.93 8.49
CA TYR A 101 -14.49 -13.77 7.97
C TYR A 101 -15.58 -12.97 7.27
N GLN A 102 -16.04 -11.87 7.89
CA GLN A 102 -16.84 -10.91 7.17
C GLN A 102 -15.89 -10.35 6.12
N ALA A 103 -16.05 -10.82 4.88
CA ALA A 103 -15.50 -10.14 3.73
C ALA A 103 -15.87 -8.66 3.91
N ILE A 104 -14.87 -7.79 3.82
CA ILE A 104 -15.06 -6.35 3.87
C ILE A 104 -16.16 -6.06 2.85
N ALA A 105 -17.35 -5.68 3.35
CA ALA A 105 -18.48 -5.41 2.50
C ALA A 105 -18.01 -4.38 1.48
N HIS A 106 -18.21 -4.73 0.21
CA HIS A 106 -17.94 -3.95 -0.99
C HIS A 106 -17.55 -2.51 -0.65
N VAL A 107 -16.25 -2.22 -0.70
CA VAL A 107 -15.75 -0.84 -0.72
C VAL A 107 -16.31 -0.28 -2.02
N GLU A 108 -17.49 0.33 -1.91
CA GLU A 108 -18.06 1.26 -2.87
C GLU A 108 -16.88 2.10 -3.34
N GLN A 109 -16.57 2.00 -4.63
CA GLN A 109 -15.36 2.53 -5.26
C GLN A 109 -15.00 3.87 -4.65
N VAL A 110 -14.18 3.84 -3.60
CA VAL A 110 -13.50 5.02 -3.12
C VAL A 110 -12.49 5.18 -4.22
N GLU A 111 -12.84 6.04 -5.17
CA GLU A 111 -11.95 6.66 -6.12
C GLU A 111 -10.59 6.70 -5.45
N ASP A 112 -9.65 5.95 -6.01
CA ASP A 112 -8.34 5.69 -5.43
C ASP A 112 -7.62 7.04 -5.38
N VAL A 113 -7.99 7.85 -4.39
CA VAL A 113 -7.21 8.96 -3.91
C VAL A 113 -6.06 8.22 -3.30
N VAL A 114 -5.10 7.92 -4.17
CA VAL A 114 -3.70 7.72 -3.86
C VAL A 114 -3.32 9.00 -3.15
N GLU A 115 -3.70 9.09 -1.88
CA GLU A 115 -3.21 10.04 -0.92
C GLU A 115 -1.76 9.64 -0.81
N ARG A 116 -0.95 10.16 -1.74
CA ARG A 116 0.43 9.79 -1.95
C ARG A 116 1.04 9.75 -0.58
N SER A 117 1.41 8.55 -0.11
CA SER A 117 2.09 8.39 1.17
C SER A 117 3.14 9.50 1.25
N THR A 118 3.20 10.21 2.37
CA THR A 118 4.11 11.35 2.54
C THR A 118 5.53 11.02 2.06
N THR A 119 5.95 9.77 2.25
CA THR A 119 7.19 9.19 1.75
C THR A 119 7.29 9.10 0.22
N ALA A 120 6.24 8.66 -0.47
CA ALA A 120 6.16 8.60 -1.92
C ALA A 120 6.18 9.99 -2.56
N SER A 121 5.53 10.97 -1.93
CA SER A 121 5.59 12.38 -2.35
C SER A 121 6.99 12.97 -2.23
N VAL A 122 7.69 12.69 -1.11
CA VAL A 122 9.09 13.11 -0.90
C VAL A 122 10.01 12.50 -1.96
N LEU A 123 9.89 11.19 -2.23
CA LEU A 123 10.69 10.48 -3.24
C LEU A 123 10.46 11.04 -4.64
N HIS A 124 9.19 11.22 -5.04
CA HIS A 124 8.84 11.72 -6.35
C HIS A 124 9.40 13.12 -6.63
N LEU A 125 9.32 14.04 -5.65
CA LEU A 125 9.87 15.38 -5.77
C LEU A 125 11.40 15.36 -5.81
N HIS A 126 12.04 14.49 -5.02
CA HIS A 126 13.49 14.33 -5.04
C HIS A 126 14.00 13.75 -6.38
N GLU A 127 13.32 12.76 -6.96
CA GLU A 127 13.63 12.23 -8.30
C GLU A 127 13.48 13.27 -9.40
N LYS A 128 12.53 14.20 -9.23
CA LYS A 128 12.33 15.34 -10.13
C LYS A 128 13.39 16.44 -9.96
N GLY A 129 14.36 16.26 -9.05
CA GLY A 129 15.51 17.13 -8.85
C GLY A 129 15.30 18.27 -7.87
N TYR A 130 14.20 18.27 -7.10
CA TYR A 130 13.97 19.28 -6.08
C TYR A 130 14.91 19.09 -4.89
N THR A 131 15.30 20.20 -4.29
CA THR A 131 16.14 20.20 -3.08
C THR A 131 15.32 19.83 -1.84
N VAL A 132 15.98 19.31 -0.81
CA VAL A 132 15.36 18.95 0.48
C VAL A 132 14.53 20.10 1.07
N ASP A 133 15.02 21.33 0.89
CA ASP A 133 14.36 22.55 1.36
C ASP A 133 13.05 22.86 0.62
N GLU A 134 13.03 22.64 -0.70
CA GLU A 134 11.83 22.84 -1.52
C GLU A 134 10.78 21.77 -1.24
N ILE A 135 11.22 20.52 -1.06
CA ILE A 135 10.34 19.40 -0.70
C ILE A 135 9.70 19.64 0.68
N ALA A 136 10.50 20.09 1.65
CA ALA A 136 10.02 20.43 2.99
C ALA A 136 8.95 21.53 2.96
N LYS A 137 9.14 22.55 2.10
CA LYS A 137 8.21 23.66 1.93
C LYS A 137 6.92 23.25 1.19
N GLU A 138 7.05 22.41 0.17
CA GLU A 138 5.92 21.94 -0.65
C GLU A 138 5.00 20.99 0.14
N LEU A 139 5.58 20.15 1.01
CA LEU A 139 4.85 19.12 1.77
C LEU A 139 4.51 19.52 3.21
N ASP A 140 4.84 20.75 3.62
CA ASP A 140 4.71 21.25 5.00
C ASP A 140 5.34 20.27 6.02
N LYS A 141 6.62 19.96 5.78
CA LYS A 141 7.44 19.04 6.61
C LYS A 141 8.72 19.71 7.07
N GLY A 142 9.30 19.17 8.15
CA GLY A 142 10.62 19.60 8.60
C GLY A 142 11.70 19.18 7.60
N LYS A 143 12.70 20.05 7.35
CA LYS A 143 13.88 19.71 6.52
C LYS A 143 14.55 18.41 6.98
N THR A 144 14.68 18.25 8.30
CA THR A 144 15.22 17.04 8.93
C THR A 144 14.36 15.81 8.69
N GLU A 145 13.02 15.96 8.67
CA GLU A 145 12.10 14.85 8.41
C GLU A 145 12.24 14.35 6.98
N VAL A 146 12.30 15.28 6.01
CA VAL A 146 12.52 14.97 4.60
C VAL A 146 13.87 14.29 4.38
N GLU A 147 14.95 14.82 4.98
CA GLU A 147 16.29 14.22 4.90
C GLU A 147 16.33 12.81 5.51
N LEU A 148 15.65 12.62 6.64
CA LEU A 148 15.57 11.34 7.31
C LEU A 148 14.81 10.30 6.46
N LEU A 149 13.68 10.70 5.86
CA LEU A 149 12.90 9.86 4.94
C LEU A 149 13.73 9.42 3.72
N LEU A 150 14.50 10.34 3.13
CA LEU A 150 15.40 10.04 2.01
C LEU A 150 16.51 9.05 2.42
N LYS A 151 17.11 9.23 3.60
CA LYS A 151 18.18 8.34 4.11
C LYS A 151 17.68 6.93 4.44
N PHE A 152 16.45 6.79 4.96
CA PHE A 152 15.87 5.48 5.24
C PHE A 152 15.61 4.67 3.96
N GLN A 153 15.26 5.34 2.86
CA GLN A 153 15.02 4.69 1.57
C GLN A 153 16.32 4.34 0.82
N GLN A 154 17.38 5.14 0.95
CA GLN A 154 18.68 4.86 0.34
C GLN A 154 19.43 3.67 0.98
N LYS A 155 19.01 3.21 2.16
CA LYS A 155 19.67 2.14 2.93
C LYS A 155 19.14 0.72 2.63
N LYS A 156 18.59 0.51 1.44
CA LYS A 156 18.18 -0.81 0.97
C LYS A 156 19.31 -1.52 0.22
#